data_AF-A0A164HW10-F1
#
_entry.id   AF-A0A164HW10-F1
#
_cell.length_a   1.000
_cell.length_b   1.000
_cell.length_c   1.000
_cell.angle_alpha   90.00
_cell.angle_beta   90.00
_cell.angle_gamma   90.00
#
_symmetry.space_group_name_H-M   'P 1'
#
loop_
_entity.id
_entity.type
_entity.pdbx_description
1 polymer ?
#
loop_
_entity_poly.entity_id
_entity_poly.type
_entity_poly.pdbx_seq_one_letter_code
_entity_poly.pdbx_strand_id
1 'polypeptide(L)'
;MSKRIVIVPDTQLPYDDSKALKAVIRFIGDYQPDEVIHIGDLMDFPQPSRWNKGTAGEFEGSVFADAEDAKRRFLEPLRAVYDGPVGVHEGNHDERARTYLAKYAPALAESGAFDIDVLLDFEAYDITLLPEFHDVAPGWITTHGHRGSIRLSQVAGGTALGAAKKMMTSVIMGHTHRMGIASHTYGRGGKVTTTVTGMEVGNLMDMKKAQYLKGGTGNWQSGFGLLTVDGRHVKPEVVPISAGKFAVDGEVWKV
;
A
#
# COMPACT_ATOMS: atom_id res chain seq x y z
N MET A 1 -1.97 -4.78 -26.28
CA MET A 1 -1.51 -5.83 -25.34
C MET A 1 -2.06 -5.46 -23.98
N SER A 2 -2.56 -6.43 -23.22
CA SER A 2 -3.09 -6.20 -21.87
C SER A 2 -1.94 -5.99 -20.89
N LYS A 3 -2.02 -4.93 -20.07
CA LYS A 3 -1.05 -4.63 -19.01
C LYS A 3 -1.47 -5.31 -17.69
N ARG A 4 -0.53 -5.91 -16.97
CA ARG A 4 -0.70 -6.50 -15.63
C ARG A 4 0.05 -5.65 -14.61
N ILE A 5 -0.65 -5.20 -13.56
CA ILE A 5 -0.06 -4.36 -12.52
C ILE A 5 -0.28 -5.02 -11.17
N VAL A 6 0.80 -5.28 -10.44
CA VAL A 6 0.72 -5.81 -9.07
C VAL A 6 0.68 -4.64 -8.09
N ILE A 7 -0.29 -4.67 -7.17
CA ILE A 7 -0.47 -3.67 -6.13
C ILE A 7 -0.07 -4.29 -4.79
N VAL A 8 1.12 -3.95 -4.28
CA VAL A 8 1.60 -4.35 -2.97
C VAL A 8 0.91 -3.47 -1.90
N PRO A 9 0.28 -4.07 -0.88
CA PRO A 9 -0.43 -3.30 0.14
C PRO A 9 0.54 -2.77 1.21
N ASP A 10 -0.01 -2.21 2.28
CA ASP A 10 0.68 -1.84 3.52
C ASP A 10 1.57 -2.98 4.05
N THR A 11 2.90 -2.79 4.05
CA THR A 11 3.86 -3.74 4.64
C THR A 11 4.21 -3.40 6.08
N GLN A 12 4.21 -2.10 6.41
CA GLN A 12 4.52 -1.55 7.73
C GLN A 12 5.79 -2.13 8.34
N LEU A 13 6.89 -2.10 7.59
CA LEU A 13 8.20 -2.56 8.06
C LEU A 13 8.61 -1.75 9.32
N PRO A 14 9.03 -2.38 10.43
CA PRO A 14 9.44 -3.79 10.57
C PRO A 14 8.37 -4.78 11.09
N TYR A 15 7.10 -4.41 11.05
CA TYR A 15 5.97 -5.23 11.52
C TYR A 15 5.36 -6.14 10.45
N ASP A 16 5.96 -6.23 9.28
CA ASP A 16 5.56 -7.15 8.21
C ASP A 16 5.53 -8.62 8.66
N ASP A 17 4.68 -9.40 7.99
CA ASP A 17 4.78 -10.85 7.90
C ASP A 17 5.85 -11.19 6.86
N SER A 18 7.06 -11.45 7.35
CA SER A 18 8.23 -11.74 6.52
C SER A 18 8.06 -12.92 5.56
N LYS A 19 7.17 -13.88 5.86
CA LYS A 19 6.91 -15.00 4.96
C LYS A 19 6.02 -14.57 3.82
N ALA A 20 4.94 -13.85 4.13
CA ALA A 20 4.01 -13.33 3.14
C ALA A 20 4.72 -12.36 2.18
N LEU A 21 5.52 -11.44 2.72
CA LEU A 21 6.32 -10.49 1.94
C LEU A 21 7.25 -11.21 0.95
N LYS A 22 8.04 -12.19 1.43
CA LYS A 22 8.93 -12.98 0.56
C LYS A 22 8.18 -13.76 -0.52
N ALA A 23 7.01 -14.29 -0.21
CA ALA A 23 6.21 -15.03 -1.17
C ALA A 23 5.62 -14.11 -2.26
N VAL A 24 5.21 -12.89 -1.90
CA VAL A 24 4.77 -11.86 -2.86
C VAL A 24 5.92 -11.39 -3.74
N ILE A 25 7.10 -11.14 -3.18
CA ILE A 25 8.31 -10.80 -3.96
C ILE A 25 8.65 -11.92 -4.94
N ARG A 26 8.65 -13.18 -4.49
CA ARG A 26 8.87 -14.34 -5.37
C ARG A 26 7.84 -14.38 -6.49
N PHE A 27 6.56 -14.18 -6.16
CA PHE A 27 5.51 -14.10 -7.18
C PHE A 27 5.77 -12.99 -8.19
N ILE A 28 6.17 -11.78 -7.78
CA ILE A 28 6.52 -10.71 -8.71
C ILE A 28 7.67 -11.14 -9.63
N GLY A 29 8.69 -11.80 -9.08
CA GLY A 29 9.81 -12.35 -9.84
C GLY A 29 9.41 -13.44 -10.85
N ASP A 30 8.53 -14.35 -10.47
CA ASP A 30 8.03 -15.42 -11.35
C ASP A 30 7.07 -14.85 -12.43
N TYR A 31 6.24 -13.89 -12.04
CA TYR A 31 5.12 -13.37 -12.82
C TYR A 31 5.51 -12.26 -13.80
N GLN A 32 6.56 -11.49 -13.48
CA GLN A 32 7.08 -10.36 -14.27
C GLN A 32 5.95 -9.42 -14.76
N PRO A 33 5.22 -8.74 -13.84
CA PRO A 33 4.18 -7.81 -14.24
C PRO A 33 4.76 -6.60 -14.99
N ASP A 34 3.92 -5.89 -15.74
CA ASP A 34 4.34 -4.67 -16.44
C ASP A 34 4.66 -3.51 -15.50
N GLU A 35 4.13 -3.55 -14.26
CA GLU A 35 4.40 -2.55 -13.23
C GLU A 35 4.08 -3.10 -11.83
N VAL A 36 4.83 -2.65 -10.82
CA VAL A 36 4.53 -2.86 -9.40
C VAL A 36 4.25 -1.52 -8.73
N ILE A 37 3.17 -1.43 -7.98
CA ILE A 37 2.83 -0.26 -7.16
C ILE A 37 2.73 -0.67 -5.70
N HIS A 38 3.52 -0.07 -4.83
CA HIS A 38 3.30 -0.13 -3.39
C HIS A 38 2.33 0.98 -2.97
N ILE A 39 1.24 0.64 -2.30
CA ILE A 39 0.15 1.58 -2.01
C ILE A 39 0.40 2.48 -0.78
N GLY A 40 1.65 2.63 -0.34
CA GLY A 40 2.03 3.32 0.90
C GLY A 40 1.88 2.49 2.17
N ASP A 41 2.26 3.10 3.29
CA ASP A 41 2.60 2.44 4.56
C ASP A 41 3.60 1.30 4.33
N LEU A 42 4.65 1.60 3.56
CA LEU A 42 5.80 0.72 3.39
C LEU A 42 6.51 0.58 4.74
N MET A 43 6.74 1.72 5.40
CA MET A 43 7.34 1.85 6.71
C MET A 43 6.27 2.00 7.79
N ASP A 44 6.55 1.55 9.02
CA ASP A 44 5.74 1.89 10.18
C ASP A 44 6.25 3.15 10.91
N PHE A 45 7.57 3.28 11.05
CA PHE A 45 8.24 4.29 11.89
C PHE A 45 7.56 4.48 13.26
N PRO A 46 7.65 3.49 14.17
CA PRO A 46 6.89 3.51 15.41
C PRO A 46 7.33 4.63 16.37
N GLN A 47 8.62 4.97 16.44
CA GLN A 47 9.19 5.92 17.39
C GLN A 47 8.65 7.35 17.20
N PRO A 48 8.64 7.94 15.98
CA PRO A 48 8.02 9.25 15.74
C PRO A 48 6.48 9.21 15.70
N SER A 49 5.85 8.06 16.01
CA SER A 49 4.40 7.95 16.08
C SER A 49 3.82 8.79 17.21
N ARG A 50 2.67 9.41 16.95
CA ARG A 50 1.90 10.14 17.98
C ARG A 50 1.54 9.28 19.20
N TRP A 51 1.48 7.97 19.02
CA TRP A 51 1.15 7.01 20.07
C TRP A 51 2.30 6.77 21.05
N ASN A 52 3.54 7.02 20.63
CA ASN A 52 4.73 6.89 21.47
C ASN A 52 5.12 8.21 22.14
N LYS A 53 4.45 9.33 21.83
CA LYS A 53 4.78 10.65 22.38
C LYS A 53 4.72 10.66 23.92
N GLY A 54 5.79 11.11 24.55
CA GLY A 54 6.00 11.17 25.99
C GLY A 54 6.39 9.83 26.63
N THR A 55 6.56 8.77 25.85
CA THR A 55 6.94 7.44 26.35
C THR A 55 8.43 7.17 26.07
N ALA A 56 8.98 6.13 26.70
CA ALA A 56 10.37 5.72 26.42
C ALA A 56 10.60 5.39 24.93
N GLY A 57 9.59 4.88 24.22
CA GLY A 57 9.68 4.53 22.81
C GLY A 57 9.92 5.72 21.88
N GLU A 58 9.52 6.94 22.25
CA GLU A 58 9.85 8.15 21.47
C GLU A 58 11.38 8.38 21.42
N PHE A 59 12.09 8.05 22.49
CA PHE A 59 13.51 8.36 22.68
C PHE A 59 14.44 7.22 22.23
N GLU A 60 13.88 6.08 21.81
CA GLU A 60 14.66 4.91 21.38
C GLU A 60 15.45 5.19 20.09
N GLY A 61 14.83 5.92 19.15
CA GLY A 61 15.45 6.36 17.90
C GLY A 61 15.91 5.21 16.99
N SER A 62 15.11 4.88 15.97
CA SER A 62 15.47 3.81 15.00
C SER A 62 15.19 4.15 13.55
N VAL A 63 14.72 5.37 13.21
CA VAL A 63 14.23 5.71 11.87
C VAL A 63 15.19 5.28 10.75
N PHE A 64 16.49 5.59 10.88
CA PHE A 64 17.49 5.18 9.89
C PHE A 64 17.75 3.67 9.90
N ALA A 65 17.77 3.03 11.07
CA ALA A 65 17.95 1.59 11.16
C ALA A 65 16.76 0.82 10.55
N ASP A 66 15.54 1.31 10.76
CA ASP A 66 14.32 0.75 10.17
C ASP A 66 14.32 0.95 8.65
N ALA A 67 14.77 2.11 8.16
CA ALA A 67 14.92 2.38 6.74
C ALA A 67 15.93 1.41 6.07
N GLU A 68 17.10 1.20 6.69
CA GLU A 68 18.09 0.22 6.21
C GLU A 68 17.56 -1.22 6.25
N ASP A 69 16.78 -1.57 7.26
CA ASP A 69 16.13 -2.87 7.35
C ASP A 69 15.07 -3.06 6.23
N ALA A 70 14.32 -2.02 5.90
CA ALA A 70 13.36 -2.05 4.79
C ALA A 70 14.03 -2.19 3.42
N LYS A 71 15.16 -1.50 3.19
CA LYS A 71 15.99 -1.69 1.99
C LYS A 71 16.38 -3.16 1.83
N ARG A 72 16.98 -3.74 2.88
CA ARG A 72 17.44 -5.14 2.89
C ARG A 72 16.33 -6.17 2.72
N ARG A 73 15.14 -5.91 3.27
CA ARG A 73 14.05 -6.91 3.32
C ARG A 73 13.01 -6.76 2.23
N PHE A 74 12.91 -5.61 1.59
CA PHE A 74 11.95 -5.35 0.53
C PHE A 74 12.59 -4.83 -0.75
N LEU A 75 13.37 -3.75 -0.72
CA LEU A 75 13.88 -3.12 -1.95
C LEU A 75 14.95 -3.96 -2.66
N GLU A 76 15.99 -4.39 -1.94
CA GLU A 76 17.04 -5.25 -2.51
C GLU A 76 16.46 -6.57 -3.04
N PRO A 77 15.61 -7.32 -2.30
CA PRO A 77 15.07 -8.57 -2.81
C PRO A 77 14.09 -8.37 -3.96
N LEU A 78 13.31 -7.29 -3.98
CA LEU A 78 12.43 -6.97 -5.11
C LEU A 78 13.26 -6.69 -6.37
N ARG A 79 14.29 -5.85 -6.27
CA ARG A 79 15.16 -5.53 -7.40
C ARG A 79 16.02 -6.70 -7.85
N ALA A 80 16.35 -7.63 -6.97
CA ALA A 80 17.05 -8.86 -7.35
C ALA A 80 16.22 -9.77 -8.27
N VAL A 81 14.89 -9.60 -8.33
CA VAL A 81 14.00 -10.46 -9.12
C VAL A 81 13.15 -9.70 -10.14
N TYR A 82 13.17 -8.37 -10.13
CA TYR A 82 12.30 -7.54 -10.97
C TYR A 82 12.95 -6.20 -11.37
N ASP A 83 13.17 -6.07 -12.68
CA ASP A 83 13.78 -4.89 -13.31
C ASP A 83 12.74 -3.90 -13.87
N GLY A 84 11.44 -4.21 -13.76
CA GLY A 84 10.38 -3.37 -14.31
C GLY A 84 10.06 -2.13 -13.45
N PRO A 85 9.10 -1.29 -13.90
CA PRO A 85 8.70 -0.08 -13.20
C PRO A 85 8.16 -0.36 -11.79
N VAL A 86 8.66 0.39 -10.81
CA VAL A 86 8.18 0.35 -9.42
C VAL A 86 7.79 1.75 -8.97
N GLY A 87 6.53 1.91 -8.55
CA GLY A 87 6.01 3.12 -7.94
C GLY A 87 5.65 2.90 -6.48
N VAL A 88 5.86 3.89 -5.61
CA VAL A 88 5.46 3.84 -4.20
C VAL A 88 4.65 5.08 -3.86
N HIS A 89 3.45 4.91 -3.31
CA HIS A 89 2.71 5.99 -2.65
C HIS A 89 3.28 6.26 -1.26
N GLU A 90 3.24 7.51 -0.80
CA GLU A 90 3.49 7.84 0.61
C GLU A 90 2.22 7.58 1.44
N GLY A 91 2.32 6.74 2.47
CA GLY A 91 1.28 6.52 3.46
C GLY A 91 1.41 7.40 4.70
N ASN A 92 0.44 7.28 5.61
CA ASN A 92 0.47 8.09 6.83
C ASN A 92 1.49 7.61 7.87
N HIS A 93 2.04 6.41 7.71
CA HIS A 93 3.16 5.93 8.51
C HIS A 93 4.49 6.42 7.92
N ASP A 94 4.60 6.41 6.60
CA ASP A 94 5.77 6.86 5.85
C ASP A 94 6.12 8.34 6.14
N GLU A 95 5.10 9.21 6.22
CA GLU A 95 5.31 10.65 6.48
C GLU A 95 5.70 10.98 7.93
N ARG A 96 5.66 10.01 8.87
CA ARG A 96 5.82 10.28 10.31
C ARG A 96 7.15 10.92 10.65
N ALA A 97 8.25 10.42 10.10
CA ALA A 97 9.57 10.91 10.43
C ALA A 97 9.74 12.39 10.02
N ARG A 98 9.36 12.71 8.78
CA ARG A 98 9.36 14.08 8.23
C ARG A 98 8.45 15.02 9.01
N THR A 99 7.20 14.62 9.24
CA THR A 99 6.22 15.46 9.94
C THR A 99 6.57 15.67 11.40
N TYR A 100 7.17 14.66 12.05
CA TYR A 100 7.70 14.77 13.40
C TYR A 100 8.86 15.78 13.46
N LEU A 101 9.83 15.69 12.54
CA LEU A 101 10.94 16.64 12.47
C LEU A 101 10.45 18.07 12.24
N ALA A 102 9.57 18.27 11.26
CA ALA A 102 9.00 19.59 10.96
C ALA A 102 8.28 20.22 12.17
N LYS A 103 7.65 19.41 13.01
CA LYS A 103 6.93 19.89 14.19
C LYS A 103 7.85 20.22 15.37
N TYR A 104 8.88 19.42 15.61
CA TYR A 104 9.69 19.51 16.84
C TYR A 104 11.09 20.09 16.64
N ALA A 105 11.61 20.11 15.41
CA ALA A 105 12.87 20.74 15.03
C ALA A 105 12.78 21.35 13.61
N PRO A 106 11.88 22.33 13.37
CA PRO A 106 11.60 22.87 12.03
C PRO A 106 12.83 23.44 11.31
N ALA A 107 13.82 23.96 12.04
CA ALA A 107 15.06 24.47 11.47
C ALA A 107 15.89 23.39 10.74
N LEU A 108 15.63 22.11 11.01
CA LEU A 108 16.31 20.98 10.34
C LEU A 108 15.46 20.38 9.21
N ALA A 109 14.18 20.74 9.12
CA ALA A 109 13.23 20.13 8.20
C ALA A 109 13.50 20.49 6.73
N GLU A 110 14.18 21.61 6.47
CA GLU A 110 14.59 22.00 5.12
C GLU A 110 15.58 21.02 4.46
N SER A 111 16.20 20.12 5.24
CA SER A 111 17.14 19.12 4.73
C SER A 111 16.49 18.07 3.82
N GLY A 112 15.19 17.80 3.97
CA GLY A 112 14.51 16.69 3.29
C GLY A 112 15.02 15.29 3.67
N ALA A 113 15.92 15.19 4.64
CA ALA A 113 16.62 13.94 4.97
C ALA A 113 15.72 12.84 5.55
N PHE A 114 14.48 13.17 5.88
CA PHE A 114 13.48 12.26 6.45
C PHE A 114 12.28 12.04 5.52
N ASP A 115 12.36 12.54 4.29
CA ASP A 115 11.41 12.22 3.23
C ASP A 115 11.63 10.75 2.83
N ILE A 116 10.56 10.00 2.60
CA ILE A 116 10.64 8.53 2.49
C ILE A 116 11.53 8.07 1.32
N ASP A 117 11.47 8.79 0.20
CA ASP A 117 12.28 8.55 -0.99
C ASP A 117 13.77 8.76 -0.73
N VAL A 118 14.12 9.70 0.14
CA VAL A 118 15.51 9.92 0.59
C VAL A 118 15.93 8.85 1.61
N LEU A 119 15.10 8.57 2.62
CA LEU A 119 15.40 7.56 3.65
C LEU A 119 15.62 6.18 3.04
N LEU A 120 14.79 5.81 2.07
CA LEU A 120 14.81 4.51 1.41
C LEU A 120 15.64 4.48 0.13
N ASP A 121 16.29 5.58 -0.22
CA ASP A 121 17.20 5.69 -1.37
C ASP A 121 16.53 5.26 -2.70
N PHE A 122 15.32 5.78 -2.94
CA PHE A 122 14.52 5.40 -4.11
C PHE A 122 15.27 5.61 -5.43
N GLU A 123 16.13 6.62 -5.52
CA GLU A 123 16.98 6.85 -6.70
C GLU A 123 17.90 5.65 -6.97
N ALA A 124 18.62 5.14 -5.96
CA ALA A 124 19.51 4.00 -6.14
C ALA A 124 18.78 2.69 -6.51
N TYR A 125 17.50 2.58 -6.14
CA TYR A 125 16.65 1.44 -6.48
C TYR A 125 15.72 1.71 -7.69
N ASP A 126 15.88 2.81 -8.43
CA ASP A 126 15.01 3.18 -9.57
C ASP A 126 13.51 3.18 -9.24
N ILE A 127 13.14 3.66 -8.05
CA ILE A 127 11.76 3.70 -7.56
C ILE A 127 11.19 5.10 -7.73
N THR A 128 9.97 5.18 -8.25
CA THR A 128 9.26 6.46 -8.36
C THR A 128 8.38 6.70 -7.13
N LEU A 129 8.57 7.82 -6.44
CA LEU A 129 7.57 8.32 -5.50
C LEU A 129 6.35 8.82 -6.27
N LEU A 130 5.21 8.15 -6.11
CA LEU A 130 3.97 8.46 -6.80
C LEU A 130 3.24 9.65 -6.16
N PRO A 131 2.50 10.45 -6.94
CA PRO A 131 1.64 11.49 -6.40
C PRO A 131 0.49 10.88 -5.59
N GLU A 132 -0.05 11.63 -4.62
CA GLU A 132 -1.15 11.21 -3.72
C GLU A 132 -2.32 10.50 -4.43
N PHE A 133 -2.67 11.00 -5.63
CA PHE A 133 -3.62 10.37 -6.52
C PHE A 133 -2.90 10.13 -7.85
N HIS A 134 -2.67 8.86 -8.17
CA HIS A 134 -1.94 8.46 -9.37
C HIS A 134 -2.89 7.79 -10.36
N ASP A 135 -3.00 8.33 -11.57
CA ASP A 135 -3.75 7.76 -12.68
C ASP A 135 -3.08 6.49 -13.21
N VAL A 136 -3.53 5.34 -12.72
CA VAL A 136 -2.92 4.03 -13.04
C VAL A 136 -3.45 3.43 -14.35
N ALA A 137 -4.71 3.73 -14.70
CA ALA A 137 -5.36 3.24 -15.91
C ALA A 137 -6.56 4.15 -16.26
N PRO A 138 -7.14 4.05 -17.48
CA PRO A 138 -8.29 4.87 -17.86
C PRO A 138 -9.47 4.74 -16.90
N GLY A 139 -9.79 5.83 -16.18
CA GLY A 139 -10.89 5.87 -15.20
C GLY A 139 -10.56 5.18 -13.86
N TRP A 140 -9.27 4.99 -13.56
CA TRP A 140 -8.78 4.34 -12.35
C TRP A 140 -7.60 5.10 -11.76
N ILE A 141 -7.66 5.33 -10.45
CA ILE A 141 -6.55 5.89 -9.68
C ILE A 141 -6.10 4.94 -8.57
N THR A 142 -4.84 5.08 -8.18
CA THR A 142 -4.29 4.53 -6.94
C THR A 142 -4.00 5.65 -5.93
N THR A 143 -4.17 5.37 -4.65
CA THR A 143 -3.82 6.26 -3.54
C THR A 143 -3.64 5.43 -2.27
N HIS A 144 -2.84 5.88 -1.31
CA HIS A 144 -2.82 5.22 0.00
C HIS A 144 -4.20 5.32 0.69
N GLY A 145 -4.83 6.49 0.61
CA GLY A 145 -6.21 6.72 1.07
C GLY A 145 -6.36 7.32 2.47
N HIS A 146 -5.27 7.80 3.07
CA HIS A 146 -5.29 8.59 4.30
C HIS A 146 -5.65 10.07 4.06
N ARG A 147 -5.47 10.59 2.83
CA ARG A 147 -5.82 11.96 2.44
C ARG A 147 -7.10 12.03 1.59
N GLY A 148 -7.36 13.18 0.96
CA GLY A 148 -8.53 13.41 0.10
C GLY A 148 -9.87 13.51 0.84
N SER A 149 -9.84 13.60 2.17
CA SER A 149 -11.03 13.52 3.04
C SER A 149 -11.89 12.29 2.69
N ILE A 150 -11.22 11.15 2.50
CA ILE A 150 -11.84 9.83 2.32
C ILE A 150 -12.38 9.38 3.67
N ARG A 151 -13.64 8.93 3.69
CA ARG A 151 -14.30 8.46 4.92
C ARG A 151 -14.15 6.96 5.04
N LEU A 152 -13.64 6.49 6.17
CA LEU A 152 -13.45 5.07 6.43
C LEU A 152 -14.78 4.35 6.57
N SER A 153 -14.89 3.19 5.92
CA SER A 153 -15.97 2.22 6.09
C SER A 153 -15.51 1.06 6.97
N GLN A 154 -16.40 0.46 7.74
CA GLN A 154 -16.11 -0.80 8.47
C GLN A 154 -16.28 -2.04 7.57
N VAL A 155 -16.89 -1.89 6.39
CA VAL A 155 -17.10 -2.94 5.40
C VAL A 155 -15.98 -2.89 4.38
N ALA A 156 -15.33 -4.04 4.14
CA ALA A 156 -14.26 -4.17 3.15
C ALA A 156 -14.75 -3.88 1.71
N GLY A 157 -13.90 -3.24 0.91
CA GLY A 157 -14.23 -2.56 -0.34
C GLY A 157 -14.97 -1.21 -0.15
N GLY A 158 -15.53 -0.95 1.02
CA GLY A 158 -16.46 0.17 1.24
C GLY A 158 -15.79 1.54 1.30
N THR A 159 -14.57 1.62 1.83
CA THR A 159 -13.82 2.90 1.90
C THR A 159 -13.44 3.35 0.50
N ALA A 160 -12.82 2.44 -0.26
CA ALA A 160 -12.44 2.67 -1.65
C ALA A 160 -13.68 3.00 -2.51
N LEU A 161 -14.80 2.28 -2.32
CA LEU A 161 -16.03 2.60 -3.06
C LEU A 161 -16.60 3.97 -2.67
N GLY A 162 -16.52 4.34 -1.39
CA GLY A 162 -16.90 5.67 -0.93
C GLY A 162 -16.08 6.78 -1.60
N ALA A 163 -14.75 6.58 -1.69
CA ALA A 163 -13.85 7.46 -2.42
C ALA A 163 -14.21 7.51 -3.92
N ALA A 164 -14.41 6.36 -4.54
CA ALA A 164 -14.73 6.23 -5.96
C ALA A 164 -16.02 6.98 -6.34
N LYS A 165 -17.05 6.85 -5.51
CA LYS A 165 -18.32 7.58 -5.67
C LYS A 165 -18.15 9.10 -5.51
N LYS A 166 -17.31 9.53 -4.58
CA LYS A 166 -17.05 10.96 -4.32
C LYS A 166 -16.25 11.60 -5.46
N MET A 167 -15.27 10.88 -5.98
CA MET A 167 -14.34 11.35 -7.01
C MET A 167 -14.82 11.08 -8.43
N MET A 168 -15.89 10.30 -8.61
CA MET A 168 -16.43 9.90 -9.91
C MET A 168 -15.39 9.17 -10.80
N THR A 169 -14.47 8.44 -10.16
CA THR A 169 -13.42 7.61 -10.78
C THR A 169 -13.24 6.35 -9.95
N SER A 170 -12.77 5.26 -10.54
CA SER A 170 -12.50 4.03 -9.77
C SER A 170 -11.22 4.19 -8.94
N VAL A 171 -11.18 3.58 -7.75
CA VAL A 171 -10.11 3.80 -6.76
C VAL A 171 -9.57 2.48 -6.25
N ILE A 172 -8.25 2.33 -6.25
CA ILE A 172 -7.52 1.27 -5.56
C ILE A 172 -6.77 1.92 -4.39
N MET A 173 -6.89 1.37 -3.19
CA MET A 173 -6.23 1.93 -2.01
C MET A 173 -5.87 0.90 -0.91
N GLY A 174 -4.97 1.30 -0.02
CA GLY A 174 -4.57 0.57 1.19
C GLY A 174 -5.17 1.22 2.44
N HIS A 175 -4.32 1.49 3.45
CA HIS A 175 -4.58 2.25 4.69
C HIS A 175 -5.52 1.55 5.69
N THR A 176 -6.52 0.84 5.20
CA THR A 176 -7.57 0.25 6.04
C THR A 176 -7.25 -1.16 6.48
N HIS A 177 -6.21 -1.76 5.89
CA HIS A 177 -5.81 -3.16 6.02
C HIS A 177 -6.90 -4.17 5.61
N ARG A 178 -8.03 -3.66 5.08
CA ARG A 178 -9.16 -4.46 4.58
C ARG A 178 -8.92 -4.86 3.13
N MET A 179 -9.53 -5.96 2.74
CA MET A 179 -9.50 -6.45 1.37
C MET A 179 -10.91 -6.62 0.82
N GLY A 180 -11.21 -5.97 -0.30
CA GLY A 180 -12.50 -6.15 -0.95
C GLY A 180 -12.69 -5.25 -2.17
N ILE A 181 -13.59 -5.68 -3.06
CA ILE A 181 -13.99 -4.94 -4.25
C ILE A 181 -15.49 -4.68 -4.18
N ALA A 182 -15.90 -3.44 -4.40
CA ALA A 182 -17.31 -3.07 -4.47
C ALA A 182 -17.52 -2.06 -5.60
N SER A 183 -18.66 -2.13 -6.28
CA SER A 183 -18.99 -1.26 -7.40
C SER A 183 -20.30 -0.51 -7.19
N HIS A 184 -20.40 0.66 -7.80
CA HIS A 184 -21.62 1.45 -7.84
C HIS A 184 -21.90 1.94 -9.25
N THR A 185 -23.14 1.77 -9.70
CA THR A 185 -23.60 2.17 -11.02
C THR A 185 -24.53 3.35 -10.90
N TYR A 186 -24.18 4.45 -11.58
CA TYR A 186 -25.01 5.62 -11.77
C TYR A 186 -25.86 5.43 -13.02
N GLY A 187 -27.17 5.69 -12.92
CA GLY A 187 -28.06 5.58 -14.05
C GLY A 187 -29.49 5.98 -13.72
N ARG A 188 -30.33 6.09 -14.75
CA ARG A 188 -31.76 6.39 -14.63
C ARG A 188 -32.52 5.75 -15.79
N GLY A 189 -33.68 5.15 -15.49
CA GLY A 189 -34.55 4.55 -16.51
C GLY A 189 -33.87 3.42 -17.30
N GLY A 190 -33.06 2.59 -16.64
CA GLY A 190 -32.34 1.47 -17.26
C GLY A 190 -31.08 1.84 -18.05
N LYS A 191 -30.78 3.13 -18.19
CA LYS A 191 -29.55 3.61 -18.85
C LYS A 191 -28.45 3.84 -17.82
N VAL A 192 -27.33 3.14 -18.00
CA VAL A 192 -26.10 3.34 -17.22
C VAL A 192 -25.36 4.56 -17.76
N THR A 193 -25.03 5.50 -16.88
CA THR A 193 -24.19 6.66 -17.19
C THR A 193 -22.74 6.36 -16.91
N THR A 194 -22.44 5.79 -15.73
CA THR A 194 -21.09 5.39 -15.34
C THR A 194 -21.15 4.35 -14.23
N THR A 195 -20.14 3.50 -14.17
CA THR A 195 -19.89 2.59 -13.05
C THR A 195 -18.52 2.90 -12.49
N VAL A 196 -18.44 3.09 -11.18
CA VAL A 196 -17.19 3.25 -10.46
C VAL A 196 -16.97 2.06 -9.53
N THR A 197 -15.71 1.68 -9.36
CA THR A 197 -15.32 0.55 -8.52
C THR A 197 -14.29 1.00 -7.49
N GLY A 198 -14.47 0.54 -6.26
CA GLY A 198 -13.49 0.66 -5.19
C GLY A 198 -12.84 -0.68 -4.89
N MET A 199 -11.53 -0.68 -4.69
CA MET A 199 -10.73 -1.84 -4.31
C MET A 199 -9.85 -1.49 -3.10
N GLU A 200 -10.02 -2.21 -1.99
CA GLU A 200 -9.08 -2.21 -0.86
C GLU A 200 -8.18 -3.46 -0.98
N VAL A 201 -6.86 -3.30 -0.85
CA VAL A 201 -5.88 -4.34 -1.24
C VAL A 201 -5.35 -5.23 -0.11
N GLY A 202 -5.84 -5.07 1.13
CA GLY A 202 -5.40 -5.84 2.29
C GLY A 202 -4.16 -5.26 2.95
N ASN A 203 -3.31 -6.12 3.51
CA ASN A 203 -2.03 -5.77 4.14
C ASN A 203 -1.06 -6.98 4.13
N LEU A 204 0.22 -6.72 4.39
CA LEU A 204 1.26 -7.72 4.62
C LEU A 204 1.88 -7.60 6.02
N MET A 205 1.14 -7.05 6.98
CA MET A 205 1.57 -6.92 8.38
C MET A 205 1.39 -8.26 9.13
N ASP A 206 2.30 -8.56 10.06
CA ASP A 206 2.06 -9.60 11.06
C ASP A 206 1.09 -9.07 12.11
N MET A 207 -0.16 -9.54 12.03
CA MET A 207 -1.25 -9.14 12.92
C MET A 207 -0.94 -9.33 14.41
N LYS A 208 -0.01 -10.22 14.78
CA LYS A 208 0.42 -10.41 16.17
C LYS A 208 1.24 -9.23 16.70
N LYS A 209 1.86 -8.47 15.81
CA LYS A 209 2.64 -7.27 16.14
C LYS A 209 1.77 -6.00 16.27
N ALA A 210 0.48 -6.07 15.94
CA ALA A 210 -0.46 -4.96 16.07
C ALA A 210 -0.89 -4.71 17.54
N GLN A 211 0.07 -4.39 18.41
CA GLN A 211 -0.13 -4.23 19.86
C GLN A 211 -1.18 -3.16 20.22
N TYR A 212 -1.38 -2.17 19.34
CA TYR A 212 -2.37 -1.11 19.52
C TYR A 212 -3.82 -1.61 19.51
N LEU A 213 -4.09 -2.83 19.03
CA LEU A 213 -5.40 -3.46 19.14
C LEU A 213 -5.74 -3.93 20.56
N LYS A 214 -4.79 -3.88 21.51
CA LYS A 214 -4.99 -4.25 22.93
C LYS A 214 -5.65 -5.62 23.12
N GLY A 215 -5.25 -6.59 22.31
CA GLY A 215 -5.79 -7.96 22.32
C GLY A 215 -7.06 -8.17 21.47
N GLY A 216 -7.58 -7.12 20.83
CA GLY A 216 -8.64 -7.21 19.84
C GLY A 216 -8.16 -7.74 18.48
N THR A 217 -9.10 -8.09 17.61
CA THR A 217 -8.83 -8.49 16.23
C THR A 217 -9.44 -7.45 15.28
N GLY A 218 -8.62 -6.91 14.37
CA GLY A 218 -9.11 -6.03 13.32
C GLY A 218 -9.89 -6.82 12.27
N ASN A 219 -10.90 -6.20 11.64
CA ASN A 219 -11.48 -6.71 10.40
C ASN A 219 -10.48 -6.47 9.26
N TRP A 220 -9.38 -7.21 9.23
CA TRP A 220 -8.27 -7.06 8.29
C TRP A 220 -7.98 -8.37 7.58
N GLN A 221 -7.48 -8.27 6.35
CA GLN A 221 -7.22 -9.42 5.49
C GLN A 221 -5.84 -9.30 4.86
N SER A 222 -5.08 -10.38 4.90
CA SER A 222 -3.76 -10.44 4.26
C SER A 222 -3.88 -10.79 2.79
N GLY A 223 -3.05 -10.18 1.96
CA GLY A 223 -3.01 -10.42 0.51
C GLY A 223 -2.61 -9.17 -0.24
N PHE A 224 -2.84 -9.12 -1.55
CA PHE A 224 -2.42 -8.00 -2.40
C PHE A 224 -3.41 -7.78 -3.55
N GLY A 225 -3.18 -6.76 -4.37
CA GLY A 225 -4.01 -6.44 -5.53
C GLY A 225 -3.37 -6.81 -6.86
N LEU A 226 -4.20 -7.08 -7.87
CA LEU A 226 -3.78 -7.29 -9.25
C LEU A 226 -4.74 -6.56 -10.19
N LEU A 227 -4.20 -5.84 -11.16
CA LEU A 227 -4.97 -5.15 -12.18
C LEU A 227 -4.67 -5.74 -13.56
N THR A 228 -5.71 -6.01 -14.35
CA THR A 228 -5.59 -6.27 -15.78
C THR A 228 -6.16 -5.09 -16.56
N VAL A 229 -5.36 -4.46 -17.40
CA VAL A 229 -5.75 -3.30 -18.19
C VAL A 229 -5.65 -3.65 -19.67
N ASP A 230 -6.78 -3.68 -20.37
CA ASP A 230 -6.84 -3.83 -21.82
C ASP A 230 -7.61 -2.65 -22.44
N GLY A 231 -6.87 -1.63 -22.85
CA GLY A 231 -7.44 -0.36 -23.30
C GLY A 231 -8.27 0.31 -22.20
N ARG A 232 -9.59 0.39 -22.40
CA ARG A 232 -10.55 0.93 -21.40
C ARG A 232 -11.15 -0.15 -20.51
N HIS A 233 -10.90 -1.42 -20.79
CA HIS A 233 -11.34 -2.52 -19.93
C HIS A 233 -10.33 -2.69 -18.80
N VAL A 234 -10.77 -2.48 -17.57
CA VAL A 234 -9.93 -2.63 -16.38
C VAL A 234 -10.59 -3.63 -15.45
N LYS A 235 -9.89 -4.73 -15.16
CA LYS A 235 -10.32 -5.80 -14.27
C LYS A 235 -9.52 -5.75 -12.97
N PRO A 236 -10.11 -5.28 -11.85
CA PRO A 236 -9.50 -5.38 -10.53
C PRO A 236 -9.63 -6.82 -9.98
N GLU A 237 -8.64 -7.26 -9.24
CA GLU A 237 -8.63 -8.55 -8.56
C GLU A 237 -7.91 -8.43 -7.22
N VAL A 238 -8.52 -8.95 -6.15
CA VAL A 238 -7.84 -9.10 -4.86
C VAL A 238 -7.33 -10.53 -4.74
N VAL A 239 -6.07 -10.68 -4.31
CA VAL A 239 -5.40 -11.96 -4.15
C VAL A 239 -5.21 -12.24 -2.66
N PRO A 240 -6.12 -12.99 -2.02
CA PRO A 240 -6.05 -13.25 -0.60
C PRO A 240 -4.93 -14.24 -0.27
N ILE A 241 -4.14 -13.91 0.75
CA ILE A 241 -3.21 -14.84 1.38
C ILE A 241 -3.91 -15.48 2.56
N SER A 242 -4.14 -16.78 2.48
CA SER A 242 -4.82 -17.54 3.54
C SER A 242 -4.29 -18.96 3.60
N ALA A 243 -4.27 -19.53 4.82
CA ALA A 243 -3.76 -20.88 5.05
C ALA A 243 -2.36 -21.13 4.44
N GLY A 244 -1.46 -20.13 4.51
CA GLY A 244 -0.08 -20.24 4.06
C GLY A 244 0.11 -20.31 2.54
N LYS A 245 -0.84 -19.77 1.75
CA LYS A 245 -0.73 -19.74 0.28
C LYS A 245 -1.61 -18.67 -0.36
N PHE A 246 -1.38 -18.42 -1.64
CA PHE A 246 -2.27 -17.67 -2.54
C PHE A 246 -2.19 -18.27 -3.95
N ALA A 247 -3.11 -17.86 -4.83
CA ALA A 247 -3.17 -18.32 -6.21
C ALA A 247 -3.44 -17.17 -7.17
N VAL A 248 -2.79 -17.20 -8.34
CA VAL A 248 -2.95 -16.23 -9.42
C VAL A 248 -2.97 -16.99 -10.74
N ASP A 249 -3.94 -16.70 -11.60
CA ASP A 249 -4.10 -17.30 -12.95
C ASP A 249 -4.04 -18.84 -12.97
N GLY A 250 -4.43 -19.51 -11.87
CA GLY A 250 -4.45 -20.97 -11.73
C GLY A 250 -3.19 -21.59 -11.11
N GLU A 251 -2.13 -20.81 -10.91
CA GLU A 251 -0.91 -21.24 -10.22
C GLU A 251 -0.93 -20.89 -8.73
N VAL A 252 -0.16 -21.61 -7.91
CA VAL A 252 -0.20 -21.52 -6.44
C VAL A 252 1.18 -21.23 -5.86
N TRP A 253 1.27 -20.20 -5.02
CA TRP A 253 2.46 -19.84 -4.26
C TRP A 253 2.27 -20.17 -2.78
N LYS A 254 3.27 -20.80 -2.17
CA LYS A 254 3.32 -21.06 -0.72
C LYS A 254 3.97 -19.90 0.04
N VAL A 255 3.44 -19.63 1.22
CA VAL A 255 3.92 -18.64 2.21
C VAL A 255 4.62 -19.34 3.37
#